data_AF-W2TGT6-F1
#
_entry.id   AF-W2TGT6-F1
#
_cell.length_a   1.000
_cell.length_b   1.000
_cell.length_c   1.000
_cell.angle_alpha   90.00
_cell.angle_beta   90.00
_cell.angle_gamma   90.00
#
_symmetry.space_group_name_H-M   'P 1'
#
loop_
_entity.id
_entity.type
_entity.pdbx_description
1 polymer ?
#
loop_
_entity_poly.entity_id
_entity_poly.type
_entity_poly.pdbx_seq_one_letter_code
_entity_poly.pdbx_strand_id
1 'polypeptide(L)'
;MLLLDFLRYRVHAQYEQQRLLDCVPGDWIKPGAVVIDCGINVEEATEPGKKNKLYGDVDFEAAKEVAGYITPVPGGVGPMTVAMLLKNTYEQALRRRLHENNGVA
;
A
#
# COMPACT_ATOMS: atom_id res chain seq x y z
N MET A 1 13.33 -27.32 -22.12
CA MET A 1 12.70 -25.99 -22.12
C MET A 1 11.27 -26.05 -21.55
N LEU A 2 10.37 -26.86 -22.10
CA LEU A 2 8.97 -27.01 -21.62
C LEU A 2 8.78 -27.38 -20.13
N LEU A 3 9.64 -28.22 -19.56
CA LEU A 3 9.51 -28.67 -18.16
C LEU A 3 9.83 -27.56 -17.14
N LEU A 4 10.79 -26.69 -17.47
CA LEU A 4 11.16 -25.53 -16.63
C LEU A 4 10.08 -24.44 -16.68
N ASP A 5 9.54 -24.17 -17.87
CA ASP A 5 8.43 -23.21 -18.04
C ASP A 5 7.16 -23.68 -17.32
N PHE A 6 6.86 -24.98 -17.33
CA PHE A 6 5.71 -25.55 -16.61
C PHE A 6 5.85 -25.47 -15.08
N LEU A 7 7.04 -25.75 -14.54
CA LEU A 7 7.31 -25.59 -13.11
C LEU A 7 7.24 -24.12 -12.68
N ARG A 8 7.73 -23.20 -13.52
CA ARG A 8 7.65 -21.76 -13.27
C ARG A 8 6.20 -21.25 -13.28
N TYR A 9 5.37 -21.74 -14.21
CA TYR A 9 3.94 -21.44 -14.26
C TYR A 9 3.19 -21.97 -13.03
N ARG A 10 3.54 -23.17 -12.57
CA ARG A 10 2.90 -23.80 -11.40
C ARG A 10 3.26 -23.10 -10.08
N VAL A 11 4.50 -22.62 -9.93
CA VAL A 11 4.90 -21.78 -8.79
C VAL A 11 4.15 -20.44 -8.83
N HIS A 12 4.07 -19.76 -9.98
CA HIS A 12 3.31 -18.51 -10.10
C HIS A 12 1.82 -18.68 -9.82
N ALA A 13 1.18 -19.74 -10.33
CA ALA A 13 -0.24 -20.00 -10.08
C ALA A 13 -0.56 -20.28 -8.60
N GLN A 14 0.35 -20.95 -7.87
CA GLN A 14 0.20 -21.13 -6.42
C GLN A 14 0.36 -19.82 -5.64
N TYR A 15 1.30 -18.95 -6.04
CA TYR A 15 1.46 -17.61 -5.48
C TYR A 15 0.24 -16.72 -5.75
N GLU A 16 -0.36 -16.81 -6.94
CA GLU A 16 -1.53 -16.03 -7.33
C GLU A 16 -2.80 -16.46 -6.56
N GLN A 17 -2.96 -17.77 -6.29
CA GLN A 17 -4.02 -18.27 -5.41
C GLN A 17 -3.82 -17.91 -3.94
N GLN A 18 -2.57 -17.86 -3.45
CA GLN A 18 -2.27 -17.41 -2.09
C GLN A 18 -2.49 -15.89 -1.94
N ARG A 19 -2.26 -15.11 -3.00
CA ARG A 19 -2.54 -13.67 -3.09
C ARG A 19 -4.00 -13.30 -2.80
N LEU A 20 -4.95 -14.13 -3.23
CA LEU A 20 -6.38 -13.93 -3.03
C LEU A 20 -6.83 -14.25 -1.59
N LEU A 21 -6.04 -15.00 -0.82
CA LEU A 21 -6.36 -15.34 0.57
C LEU A 21 -6.01 -14.22 1.55
N ASP A 22 -5.05 -13.36 1.21
CA ASP A 22 -4.52 -12.31 2.11
C ASP A 22 -5.04 -10.90 1.81
N CYS A 23 -5.87 -10.71 0.76
CA CYS A 23 -6.45 -9.41 0.42
C CYS A 23 -7.92 -9.30 0.84
N VAL A 24 -8.35 -8.11 1.25
CA VAL A 24 -9.76 -7.76 1.45
C VAL A 24 -10.46 -7.81 0.08
N PRO A 25 -11.45 -8.70 -0.11
CA PRO A 25 -12.12 -8.84 -1.40
C PRO A 25 -13.13 -7.70 -1.62
N GLY A 26 -13.40 -7.40 -2.89
CA GLY A 26 -14.25 -6.26 -3.27
C GLY A 26 -15.71 -6.37 -2.81
N ASP A 27 -16.23 -7.58 -2.64
CA ASP A 27 -17.60 -7.84 -2.17
C ASP A 27 -17.80 -7.53 -0.67
N TRP A 28 -16.72 -7.37 0.09
CA TRP A 28 -16.79 -6.90 1.49
C TRP A 28 -16.95 -5.39 1.59
N ILE A 29 -16.72 -4.66 0.49
CA ILE A 29 -16.73 -3.21 0.48
C ILE A 29 -18.17 -2.72 0.31
N LYS A 30 -18.58 -1.82 1.20
CA LYS A 30 -19.87 -1.15 1.06
C LYS A 30 -19.88 -0.29 -0.20
N PRO A 31 -20.94 -0.36 -1.05
CA PRO A 31 -21.05 0.50 -2.23
C PRO A 31 -20.87 1.98 -1.90
N GLY A 32 -20.00 2.65 -2.66
CA GLY A 32 -19.67 4.07 -2.46
C GLY A 32 -18.75 4.38 -1.27
N ALA A 33 -18.18 3.36 -0.60
CA ALA A 33 -17.25 3.59 0.50
C ALA A 33 -15.96 4.29 0.06
N VAL A 34 -15.30 4.97 1.00
CA VAL A 34 -13.92 5.44 0.86
C VAL A 34 -13.00 4.37 1.43
N VAL A 35 -12.13 3.83 0.60
CA VAL A 35 -11.19 2.77 0.96
C VAL A 35 -9.78 3.35 1.01
N ILE A 36 -9.14 3.23 2.17
CA ILE A 36 -7.75 3.64 2.40
C ILE A 36 -6.93 2.38 2.64
N ASP A 37 -6.11 2.04 1.67
CA ASP A 37 -5.23 0.88 1.68
C ASP A 37 -3.84 1.28 2.21
N CYS A 38 -3.58 0.88 3.46
CA CYS A 38 -2.31 1.11 4.16
C CYS A 38 -1.31 -0.04 3.96
N GLY A 39 -1.73 -1.12 3.29
CA GLY A 39 -0.94 -2.32 3.09
C GLY A 39 0.31 -2.06 2.26
N ILE A 40 1.44 -2.63 2.69
CA ILE A 40 2.65 -2.69 1.88
C ILE A 40 3.17 -4.12 1.95
N ASN A 41 2.78 -4.88 0.94
CA ASN A 41 3.22 -6.24 0.73
C ASN A 41 4.19 -6.27 -0.47
N VAL A 42 5.24 -7.08 -0.35
CA VAL A 42 6.35 -7.12 -1.32
C VAL A 42 6.36 -8.47 -2.00
N GLU A 43 6.32 -8.46 -3.33
CA GLU A 43 6.62 -9.61 -4.15
C GLU A 43 8.03 -9.44 -4.72
N GLU A 44 8.94 -10.32 -4.29
CA GLU A 44 10.33 -10.28 -4.72
C GLU A 44 10.46 -10.58 -6.21
N ALA A 45 11.27 -9.78 -6.90
CA ALA A 45 11.58 -10.04 -8.29
C ALA A 45 12.39 -11.34 -8.42
N THR A 46 11.88 -12.27 -9.22
CA THR A 46 12.54 -13.57 -9.46
C THR A 46 13.60 -13.51 -10.57
N GLU A 47 13.72 -12.39 -11.27
CA GLU A 47 14.64 -12.20 -12.40
C GLU A 47 15.63 -11.06 -12.14
N PRO A 48 16.92 -11.24 -12.50
CA PRO A 48 17.92 -10.18 -12.40
C PRO A 48 17.50 -8.93 -13.18
N GLY A 49 17.58 -7.77 -12.54
CA GLY A 49 17.26 -6.47 -13.15
C GLY A 49 15.79 -6.05 -13.07
N LYS A 50 14.88 -6.91 -12.58
CA LYS A 50 13.51 -6.51 -12.27
C LYS A 50 13.40 -5.95 -10.86
N LYS A 51 12.48 -4.98 -10.67
CA LYS A 51 12.16 -4.42 -9.35
C LYS A 51 11.08 -5.26 -8.68
N ASN A 52 11.11 -5.30 -7.35
CA ASN A 52 10.04 -5.90 -6.55
C ASN A 52 8.71 -5.20 -6.87
N LYS A 53 7.63 -5.99 -6.86
CA LYS A 53 6.28 -5.46 -7.02
C LYS A 53 5.69 -5.20 -5.64
N LEU A 54 5.06 -4.05 -5.49
CA LEU A 54 4.33 -3.68 -4.28
C LEU A 54 2.83 -3.87 -4.52
N TYR A 55 2.13 -4.35 -3.51
CA TYR A 55 0.68 -4.47 -3.50
C TYR A 55 0.14 -4.19 -2.08
N GLY A 56 -1.13 -3.82 -2.02
CA GLY A 56 -1.81 -3.44 -0.78
C GLY A 56 -2.50 -4.62 -0.10
N ASP A 57 -3.34 -4.29 0.88
CA ASP A 57 -4.16 -5.26 1.61
C ASP A 57 -5.55 -5.45 0.97
N VAL A 58 -5.86 -4.71 -0.10
CA VAL A 58 -7.17 -4.76 -0.78
C VAL A 58 -6.99 -5.27 -2.21
N ASP A 59 -7.92 -6.13 -2.67
CA ASP A 59 -8.05 -6.42 -4.10
C ASP A 59 -8.51 -5.17 -4.84
N PHE A 60 -7.54 -4.39 -5.31
CA PHE A 60 -7.77 -3.07 -5.88
C PHE A 60 -8.71 -3.09 -7.09
N GLU A 61 -8.59 -4.09 -7.96
CA GLU A 61 -9.39 -4.15 -9.19
C GLU A 61 -10.86 -4.42 -8.87
N ALA A 62 -11.15 -5.38 -7.98
CA ALA A 62 -12.52 -5.62 -7.54
C ALA A 62 -13.09 -4.45 -6.72
N ALA A 63 -12.27 -3.87 -5.85
CA ALA A 63 -12.67 -2.79 -4.95
C ALA A 63 -12.98 -1.48 -5.70
N LYS A 64 -12.24 -1.17 -6.76
CA LYS A 64 -12.40 0.05 -7.57
C LYS A 64 -13.78 0.14 -8.22
N GLU A 65 -14.40 -0.98 -8.54
CA GLU A 65 -15.74 -1.03 -9.15
C GLU A 65 -16.87 -0.75 -8.15
N VAL A 66 -16.61 -0.93 -6.84
CA VAL A 66 -17.62 -0.80 -5.76
C VAL A 66 -17.43 0.47 -4.92
N ALA A 67 -16.17 0.81 -4.63
CA ALA A 67 -15.82 1.96 -3.81
C ALA A 67 -16.11 3.28 -4.53
N GLY A 68 -16.48 4.31 -3.77
CA GLY A 68 -16.57 5.67 -4.30
C GLY A 68 -15.19 6.31 -4.48
N TYR A 69 -14.25 5.95 -3.60
CA TYR A 69 -12.84 6.35 -3.66
C TYR A 69 -11.96 5.23 -3.12
N ILE A 70 -10.80 5.02 -3.73
CA ILE A 70 -9.81 4.03 -3.28
C ILE A 70 -8.40 4.54 -3.49
N THR A 71 -7.50 4.28 -2.54
CA THR A 71 -6.06 4.61 -2.68
C THR A 71 -5.31 3.47 -3.37
N PRO A 72 -4.47 3.74 -4.39
CA PRO A 72 -3.67 2.70 -5.03
C PRO A 72 -2.45 2.32 -4.17
N VAL A 73 -2.01 1.07 -4.31
CA VAL A 73 -0.70 0.63 -3.83
C VAL A 73 0.10 0.10 -5.01
N PRO A 74 1.28 0.68 -5.34
CA PRO A 74 1.91 1.83 -4.68
C PRO A 74 1.26 3.18 -5.06
N GLY A 75 1.63 4.24 -4.32
CA GLY A 75 1.31 5.64 -4.67
C GLY A 75 0.20 6.30 -3.84
N GLY A 76 -0.48 5.56 -2.98
CA GLY A 76 -1.50 6.06 -2.06
C GLY A 76 -0.94 6.55 -0.74
N VAL A 77 -1.04 5.71 0.31
CA VAL A 77 -0.76 6.12 1.70
C VAL A 77 0.73 6.40 1.96
N GLY A 78 1.64 5.65 1.32
CA GLY A 78 3.10 5.78 1.55
C GLY A 78 3.66 7.21 1.42
N PRO A 79 3.48 7.90 0.28
CA PRO A 79 3.90 9.30 0.12
C PRO A 79 3.27 10.25 1.15
N MET A 80 2.01 10.02 1.53
CA MET A 80 1.33 10.83 2.54
C MET A 80 1.92 10.64 3.93
N THR A 81 2.37 9.44 4.30
CA THR A 81 3.03 9.19 5.58
C THR A 81 4.29 10.05 5.76
N VAL A 82 5.11 10.17 4.71
CA VAL A 82 6.31 11.04 4.73
C VAL A 82 5.91 12.51 4.86
N ALA A 83 4.93 12.96 4.08
CA ALA A 83 4.44 14.33 4.16
C ALA A 83 3.90 14.67 5.56
N MET A 84 3.17 13.75 6.19
CA MET A 84 2.62 13.95 7.54
C MET A 84 3.70 13.95 8.61
N LEU A 85 4.74 13.12 8.49
CA LEU A 85 5.91 13.20 9.38
C LEU A 85 6.55 14.59 9.34
N LEU A 86 6.77 15.13 8.14
CA LEU A 86 7.36 16.46 7.96
C LEU A 86 6.45 17.56 8.51
N LYS A 87 5.14 17.51 8.22
CA LYS A 87 4.15 18.46 8.76
C LYS A 87 4.15 18.45 10.29
N ASN A 88 4.07 17.28 10.89
CA ASN A 88 4.06 17.14 12.35
C ASN A 88 5.37 17.68 12.95
N THR A 89 6.51 17.38 12.33
CA THR A 89 7.82 17.87 12.77
C THR A 89 7.89 19.40 12.71
N TYR A 90 7.44 19.98 11.60
CA TYR A 90 7.40 21.43 11.41
C TYR A 90 6.50 22.13 12.42
N GLU A 91 5.29 21.60 12.65
CA GLU A 91 4.36 22.14 13.64
C GLU A 91 4.94 22.09 15.06
N GLN A 92 5.61 21.01 15.45
CA GLN A 92 6.25 20.92 16.76
C GLN A 92 7.43 21.89 16.89
N ALA A 93 8.25 22.05 15.86
CA ALA A 93 9.34 23.03 15.85
C ALA A 93 8.81 24.46 16.00
N LEU A 94 7.72 24.80 15.31
CA LEU A 94 7.08 26.11 15.41
C LEU A 94 6.48 26.34 16.81
N ARG A 95 5.76 25.35 17.35
CA ARG A 95 5.20 25.42 18.72
C ARG A 95 6.30 25.63 19.75
N ARG A 96 7.39 24.86 19.69
CA ARG A 96 8.53 25.00 20.59
C ARG A 96 9.11 26.41 20.55
N ARG A 97 9.34 26.94 19.35
CA ARG A 97 9.88 28.30 19.17
C ARG A 97 8.95 29.36 19.76
N LEU A 98 7.63 29.21 19.60
CA LEU A 98 6.66 30.14 20.16
C LEU A 98 6.58 30.05 21.70
N HIS A 99 6.68 28.85 22.28
CA HIS A 99 6.76 28.67 23.73
C HIS A 99 8.01 29.35 24.32
N GLU A 100 9.18 29.15 23.70
CA GLU A 100 10.44 29.80 24.11
C GLU A 100 10.33 31.34 24.03
N ASN A 101 9.67 31.88 23.00
CA ASN A 101 9.48 33.33 22.83
C ASN A 101 8.46 33.94 23.80
N ASN A 102 7.50 33.17 24.29
CA ASN A 102 6.45 33.65 25.20
C ASN A 102 6.85 33.56 26.68
N GLY A 103 8.07 33.14 27.00
CA GLY A 103 8.62 33.17 28.36
C GLY A 103 7.94 32.24 29.36
N VAL A 104 7.15 31.27 28.90
CA VAL A 104 6.54 30.24 29.74
C VAL A 104 7.47 29.03 29.71
N ALA A 105 8.47 29.05 30.58
CA ALA A 105 9.33 27.89 30.87
C ALA A 105 8.59 26.89 31.77
#